data_AF-A0A929SMU0-F1
#
_entry.id   AF-A0A929SMU0-F1
#
_cell.length_a   1.000
_cell.length_b   1.000
_cell.length_c   1.000
_cell.angle_alpha   90.00
_cell.angle_beta   90.00
_cell.angle_gamma   90.00
#
_symmetry.space_group_name_H-M   'P 1'
#
loop_
_entity.id
_entity.type
_entity.pdbx_description
1 polymer ?
#
loop_
_entity_poly.entity_id
_entity_poly.type
_entity_poly.pdbx_seq_one_letter_code
_entity_poly.pdbx_strand_id
1 'polypeptide(L)'
;MGTITEIYDYLRLLYARVGVQHCHKCGKPISKMSSSDIIAEIMKLPRGAKVILGAPLVREKKGSFADMLQSLREQGYVRAQIDGVLVRLDEEIELSKTKKHSIKVIIDRTIIDEENSIRIASDVEKALKLSFGELEVEIANAAELGLAQSLIHYSEHMACFDCKISFKPLEPLAFSFNSPKGACESCDGLGIKFSLDLGKIINENASIEGGAIKVMSGFNKSYYYKFLLGFCEANGINVKIPYANLSEEQKKLILYGSVKEIDFYWKKHKLVRKFEGAIKYAYDLLKNESDLDEYMSEKICPDCSGLRLRPESLAVKVADKGIGDVINMSIADCVEFFSDEKRFSNLSEK
;
A
#
# COMPACT_ATOMS: atom_id res chain seq x y z
N MET A 1 -0.61 -2.09 -26.99
CA MET A 1 0.63 -2.53 -27.65
C MET A 1 1.17 -3.80 -27.01
N GLY A 2 1.68 -3.77 -25.77
CA GLY A 2 2.37 -4.92 -25.17
C GLY A 2 1.58 -6.24 -25.04
N THR A 3 0.25 -6.20 -24.89
CA THR A 3 -0.58 -7.42 -24.84
C THR A 3 -0.86 -8.04 -26.21
N ILE A 4 -0.89 -7.24 -27.28
CA ILE A 4 -1.12 -7.73 -28.64
C ILE A 4 0.16 -8.40 -29.16
N THR A 5 1.32 -7.87 -28.77
CA THR A 5 2.63 -8.36 -29.17
C THR A 5 3.18 -9.44 -28.25
N GLU A 6 2.40 -9.93 -27.27
CA GLU A 6 2.80 -10.90 -26.24
C GLU A 6 3.99 -10.50 -25.33
N ILE A 7 4.68 -9.38 -25.61
CA ILE A 7 5.77 -8.83 -24.80
C ILE A 7 5.36 -8.70 -23.33
N TYR A 8 4.12 -8.28 -23.07
CA TYR A 8 3.61 -8.17 -21.70
C TYR A 8 3.58 -9.52 -20.98
N ASP A 9 3.31 -10.62 -21.70
CA ASP A 9 3.25 -11.95 -21.12
C ASP A 9 4.63 -12.43 -20.68
N TYR A 10 5.66 -12.13 -21.48
CA TYR A 10 7.06 -12.34 -21.10
C TYR A 10 7.48 -11.46 -19.92
N LEU A 11 7.04 -10.20 -19.87
CA LEU A 11 7.30 -9.34 -18.71
C LEU A 11 6.67 -9.91 -17.44
N ARG A 12 5.43 -10.43 -17.50
CA ARG A 12 4.81 -11.10 -16.34
C ARG A 12 5.62 -12.30 -15.86
N LEU A 13 6.14 -13.12 -16.78
CA LEU A 13 7.01 -14.25 -16.45
C LEU A 13 8.32 -13.79 -15.82
N LEU A 14 8.97 -12.78 -16.40
CA LEU A 14 10.21 -12.20 -15.89
C LEU A 14 10.03 -11.72 -14.45
N TYR A 15 9.06 -10.84 -14.21
CA TYR A 15 8.80 -10.28 -12.88
C TYR A 15 8.37 -11.33 -11.85
N ALA A 16 7.68 -12.38 -12.26
CA ALA A 16 7.33 -13.48 -11.36
C ALA A 16 8.52 -14.37 -10.98
N ARG A 17 9.49 -14.54 -11.88
CA ARG A 17 10.63 -15.46 -11.67
C ARG A 17 11.82 -14.80 -10.99
N VAL A 18 12.17 -13.60 -11.43
CA VAL A 18 13.40 -12.91 -10.97
C VAL A 18 13.11 -11.60 -10.24
N GLY A 19 11.85 -11.20 -10.14
CA GLY A 19 11.46 -9.97 -9.45
C GLY A 19 11.71 -10.05 -7.95
N VAL A 20 12.28 -8.97 -7.41
CA VAL A 20 12.44 -8.78 -5.97
C VAL A 20 11.21 -8.05 -5.45
N GLN A 21 10.43 -8.73 -4.59
CA GLN A 21 9.27 -8.12 -3.94
C GLN A 21 9.72 -7.03 -2.98
N HIS A 22 9.10 -5.86 -3.02
CA HIS A 22 9.24 -4.83 -1.99
C HIS A 22 7.90 -4.59 -1.30
N CYS A 23 7.94 -4.04 -0.08
CA CYS A 23 6.72 -3.62 0.60
C CYS A 23 6.13 -2.40 -0.10
N HIS A 24 4.87 -2.47 -0.51
CA HIS A 24 4.17 -1.36 -1.15
C HIS A 24 3.91 -0.16 -0.23
N LYS A 25 4.14 -0.28 1.10
CA LYS A 25 4.00 0.84 2.06
C LYS A 25 5.33 1.48 2.43
N CYS A 26 6.36 0.70 2.76
CA CYS A 26 7.64 1.22 3.24
C CYS A 26 8.79 1.09 2.21
N GLY A 27 8.58 0.40 1.09
CA GLY A 27 9.57 0.23 0.03
C GLY A 27 10.72 -0.74 0.34
N LYS A 28 10.78 -1.34 1.53
CA LYS A 28 11.83 -2.29 1.90
C LYS A 28 11.71 -3.62 1.13
N PRO A 29 12.82 -4.28 0.78
CA PRO A 29 12.79 -5.58 0.12
C PRO A 29 12.19 -6.65 1.05
N ILE A 30 11.43 -7.57 0.46
CA ILE A 30 10.82 -8.72 1.11
C ILE A 30 11.53 -9.96 0.62
N SER A 31 12.37 -10.52 1.49
CA SER A 31 13.00 -11.81 1.25
C SER A 31 12.19 -12.91 1.90
N LYS A 32 12.10 -14.05 1.21
CA LYS A 32 11.75 -15.34 1.81
C LYS A 32 13.00 -16.20 1.68
N MET A 33 13.56 -16.63 2.79
CA MET A 33 14.71 -17.54 2.79
C MET A 33 14.36 -18.77 3.61
N SER A 34 14.75 -19.96 3.14
CA SER A 34 14.65 -21.15 3.99
C SER A 34 15.68 -21.05 5.13
N SER A 35 15.48 -21.79 6.22
CA SER A 35 16.48 -21.89 7.29
C SER A 35 17.86 -22.25 6.73
N SER A 36 17.93 -23.20 5.79
CA SER A 36 19.16 -23.59 5.10
C SER A 36 19.83 -22.46 4.32
N ASP A 37 19.05 -21.63 3.62
CA ASP A 37 19.59 -20.49 2.87
C ASP A 37 20.10 -19.39 3.80
N ILE A 38 19.39 -19.15 4.92
CA ILE A 38 19.83 -18.20 5.96
C ILE A 38 21.16 -18.65 6.55
N ILE A 39 21.29 -19.94 6.87
CA ILE A 39 22.54 -20.52 7.37
C ILE A 39 23.65 -20.33 6.33
N ALA A 40 23.40 -20.66 5.06
CA ALA A 40 24.38 -20.49 4.00
C ALA A 40 24.83 -19.02 3.83
N GLU A 41 23.91 -18.06 3.91
CA GLU A 41 24.24 -16.63 3.86
C GLU A 41 25.08 -16.17 5.06
N ILE A 42 24.73 -16.60 6.28
CA ILE A 42 25.52 -16.27 7.47
C ILE A 42 26.94 -16.84 7.35
N MET A 43 27.09 -18.03 6.78
CA MET A 43 28.40 -18.65 6.54
C MET A 43 29.23 -17.97 5.44
N LYS A 44 28.63 -17.11 4.59
CA LYS A 44 29.37 -16.27 3.63
C LYS A 44 30.04 -15.06 4.26
N LEU A 45 29.70 -14.72 5.51
CA LEU A 45 30.32 -13.61 6.22
C LEU A 45 31.84 -13.85 6.39
N PRO A 46 32.67 -12.79 6.49
CA PRO A 46 34.11 -12.94 6.65
C PRO A 46 34.46 -13.79 7.86
N ARG A 47 35.44 -14.69 7.72
CA ARG A 47 35.98 -15.46 8.84
C ARG A 47 36.45 -14.53 9.95
N GLY A 48 36.10 -14.85 11.20
CA GLY A 48 36.37 -13.99 12.34
C GLY A 48 35.30 -12.93 12.63
N ALA A 49 34.21 -12.86 11.85
CA ALA A 49 33.05 -12.04 12.19
C ALA A 49 32.42 -12.52 13.51
N LYS A 50 32.25 -11.60 14.46
CA LYS A 50 31.60 -11.86 15.75
C LYS A 50 30.12 -11.60 15.60
N VAL A 51 29.34 -12.67 15.47
CA VAL A 51 27.90 -12.62 15.24
C VAL A 51 27.11 -12.84 16.52
N ILE A 52 26.04 -12.06 16.68
CA ILE A 52 25.07 -12.18 17.74
C ILE A 52 23.75 -12.55 17.07
N LEU A 53 23.30 -13.79 17.28
CA LEU A 53 22.04 -14.30 16.77
C LEU A 53 20.93 -13.96 17.76
N GLY A 54 19.90 -13.26 17.30
CA GLY A 54 18.76 -12.96 18.15
C GLY A 54 17.41 -13.17 17.46
N ALA A 55 16.46 -13.58 18.28
CA ALA A 55 15.08 -13.82 17.91
C ALA A 55 14.23 -12.59 18.31
N PRO A 56 13.79 -11.75 17.35
CA PRO A 56 12.96 -10.60 17.65
C PRO A 56 11.52 -11.03 17.95
N LEU A 57 11.08 -10.83 19.20
CA LEU A 57 9.74 -11.25 19.64
C LEU A 57 8.73 -10.11 19.60
N VAL A 58 9.20 -8.91 19.95
CA VAL A 58 8.38 -7.71 20.05
C VAL A 58 9.14 -6.57 19.40
N ARG A 59 8.46 -5.75 18.58
CA ARG A 59 8.98 -4.48 18.11
C ARG A 59 7.90 -3.41 18.23
N GLU A 60 8.22 -2.32 18.89
CA GLU A 60 7.39 -1.10 19.01
C GLU A 60 5.95 -1.33 19.49
N LYS A 61 5.73 -2.31 20.39
CA LYS A 61 4.39 -2.61 20.95
C LYS A 61 4.26 -2.16 22.38
N LYS A 62 3.07 -1.67 22.75
CA LYS A 62 2.75 -1.32 24.14
C LYS A 62 2.41 -2.57 24.95
N GLY A 63 2.92 -2.67 26.17
CA GLY A 63 2.63 -3.78 27.07
C GLY A 63 3.73 -4.00 28.10
N SER A 64 3.41 -4.68 29.21
CA SER A 64 4.41 -5.05 30.23
C SER A 64 5.18 -6.33 29.89
N PHE A 65 4.66 -7.18 29.00
CA PHE A 65 5.28 -8.43 28.54
C PHE A 65 5.78 -9.38 29.66
N ALA A 66 5.28 -9.26 30.89
CA ALA A 66 5.73 -10.03 32.04
C ALA A 66 5.60 -11.55 31.82
N ASP A 67 4.44 -12.01 31.34
CA ASP A 67 4.21 -13.44 31.06
C ASP A 67 5.15 -13.99 29.98
N MET A 68 5.45 -13.17 28.96
CA MET A 68 6.39 -13.53 27.91
C MET A 68 7.82 -13.65 28.46
N LEU A 69 8.26 -12.68 29.25
CA LEU A 69 9.59 -12.69 29.88
C LEU A 69 9.75 -13.88 30.83
N GLN A 70 8.70 -14.20 31.59
CA GLN A 70 8.66 -15.37 32.47
C GLN A 70 8.76 -16.68 31.68
N SER A 71 7.99 -16.82 30.59
CA SER A 71 8.06 -18.00 29.73
C SER A 71 9.45 -18.20 29.12
N LEU A 72 10.15 -17.12 28.77
CA LEU A 72 11.52 -17.19 28.26
C LEU A 72 12.53 -17.68 29.31
N ARG A 73 12.35 -17.29 30.58
CA ARG A 73 13.16 -17.82 31.69
C ARG A 73 12.94 -19.31 31.88
N GLU A 74 11.69 -19.76 31.84
CA GLU A 74 11.31 -21.17 31.97
C GLU A 74 11.86 -22.01 30.83
N GLN A 75 11.99 -21.45 29.62
CA GLN A 75 12.64 -22.07 28.48
C GLN A 75 14.18 -22.06 28.56
N GLY A 76 14.77 -21.43 29.58
CA GLY A 76 16.21 -21.43 29.84
C GLY A 76 17.01 -20.32 29.16
N TYR A 77 16.35 -19.30 28.59
CA TYR A 77 17.06 -18.16 28.01
C TYR A 77 17.61 -17.24 29.10
N VAL A 78 18.86 -16.81 28.94
CA VAL A 78 19.58 -16.02 29.96
C VAL A 78 19.63 -14.53 29.62
N ARG A 79 19.63 -14.16 28.33
CA ARG A 79 19.83 -12.77 27.89
C ARG A 79 18.79 -12.34 26.88
N ALA A 80 18.33 -11.11 27.02
CA ALA A 80 17.49 -10.43 26.05
C ALA A 80 18.01 -9.00 25.83
N GLN A 81 17.64 -8.41 24.71
CA GLN A 81 17.83 -7.00 24.43
C GLN A 81 16.44 -6.34 24.47
N ILE A 82 16.26 -5.38 25.36
CA ILE A 82 15.02 -4.65 25.55
C ILE A 82 15.30 -3.17 25.30
N ASP A 83 14.60 -2.57 24.34
CA ASP A 83 14.77 -1.17 23.92
C ASP A 83 16.23 -0.80 23.59
N GLY A 84 16.96 -1.75 23.01
CA GLY A 84 18.38 -1.62 22.67
C GLY A 84 19.36 -1.96 23.79
N VAL A 85 18.89 -2.09 25.04
CA VAL A 85 19.73 -2.42 26.20
C VAL A 85 19.78 -3.92 26.41
N LEU A 86 20.98 -4.47 26.57
CA LEU A 86 21.16 -5.88 26.89
C LEU A 86 20.92 -6.12 28.38
N VAL A 87 19.95 -6.97 28.69
CA VAL A 87 19.54 -7.32 30.05
C VAL A 87 19.65 -8.81 30.27
N ARG A 88 19.89 -9.22 31.51
CA ARG A 88 19.79 -10.63 31.88
C ARG A 88 18.37 -10.94 32.32
N LEU A 89 17.85 -12.07 31.86
CA LEU A 89 16.48 -12.48 32.16
C LEU A 89 16.32 -12.94 33.61
N ASP A 90 17.39 -13.27 34.35
CA ASP A 90 17.33 -13.63 35.77
C ASP A 90 17.11 -12.43 36.72
N GLU A 91 17.31 -11.21 36.24
CA GLU A 91 17.06 -9.98 37.00
C GLU A 91 15.58 -9.58 36.96
N GLU A 92 15.12 -8.73 37.88
CA GLU A 92 13.76 -8.21 37.87
C GLU A 92 13.61 -7.17 36.75
N ILE A 93 12.73 -7.46 35.78
CA ILE A 93 12.50 -6.61 34.61
C ILE A 93 11.06 -6.10 34.66
N GLU A 94 10.88 -4.80 34.90
CA GLU A 94 9.58 -4.14 34.85
C GLU A 94 9.48 -3.24 33.63
N LEU A 95 8.50 -3.54 32.76
CA LEU A 95 8.18 -2.73 31.58
C LEU A 95 6.84 -2.02 31.74
N SER A 96 6.78 -0.78 31.27
CA SER A 96 5.59 0.06 31.41
C SER A 96 4.53 -0.33 30.39
N LYS A 97 3.31 -0.63 30.87
CA LYS A 97 2.17 -0.98 29.99
C LYS A 97 1.81 0.10 28.96
N THR A 98 2.14 1.36 29.22
CA THR A 98 1.76 2.50 28.38
C THR A 98 2.81 2.87 27.32
N LYS A 99 4.07 2.45 27.52
CA LYS A 99 5.18 2.71 26.61
C LYS A 99 5.32 1.60 25.58
N LYS A 100 5.85 1.95 24.41
CA LYS A 100 6.21 0.98 23.38
C LYS A 100 7.56 0.38 23.75
N HIS A 101 7.68 -0.92 23.56
CA HIS A 101 8.89 -1.68 23.83
C HIS A 101 9.26 -2.55 22.62
N SER A 102 10.55 -2.80 22.46
CA SER A 102 11.13 -3.74 21.50
C SER A 102 11.96 -4.77 22.26
N ILE A 103 11.66 -6.06 22.08
CA ILE A 103 12.25 -7.18 22.83
C ILE A 103 12.78 -8.21 21.83
N LYS A 104 14.07 -8.53 21.96
CA LYS A 104 14.78 -9.55 21.21
C LYS A 104 15.50 -10.48 22.18
N VAL A 105 15.33 -11.79 22.03
CA VAL A 105 16.08 -12.77 22.83
C VAL A 105 17.41 -13.03 22.15
N ILE A 106 18.49 -13.06 22.93
CA ILE A 106 19.80 -13.43 22.41
C ILE A 106 19.93 -14.94 22.49
N ILE A 107 20.00 -15.60 21.34
CA ILE A 107 20.11 -17.06 21.24
C ILE A 107 21.55 -17.48 21.48
N ASP A 108 22.48 -16.89 20.73
CA ASP A 108 23.90 -17.17 20.89
C ASP A 108 24.79 -16.02 20.42
N ARG A 109 26.06 -16.07 20.84
CA ARG A 109 27.15 -15.20 20.38
C ARG A 109 28.31 -16.07 19.95
N THR A 110 28.61 -16.06 18.66
CA THR A 110 29.61 -16.95 18.06
C THR A 110 30.50 -16.19 17.09
N ILE A 111 31.57 -16.85 16.65
CA ILE A 111 32.45 -16.35 15.61
C ILE A 111 32.20 -17.18 14.36
N ILE A 112 32.23 -16.54 13.19
CA ILE A 112 32.13 -17.23 11.91
C ILE A 112 33.46 -17.97 11.64
N ASP A 113 33.41 -19.29 11.78
CA ASP A 113 34.45 -20.26 11.42
C ASP A 113 33.80 -21.61 11.01
N GLU A 114 34.59 -22.53 10.46
CA GLU A 114 34.08 -23.84 10.02
C GLU A 114 33.66 -24.74 11.20
N GLU A 115 34.33 -24.60 12.35
CA GLU A 115 34.08 -25.42 13.54
C GLU A 115 32.71 -25.10 14.17
N ASN A 116 32.27 -23.84 14.12
CA ASN A 116 30.99 -23.39 14.64
C ASN A 116 29.83 -23.54 13.65
N SER A 117 30.05 -24.06 12.44
CA SER A 117 29.01 -24.18 11.40
C SER A 117 27.75 -24.93 11.87
N ILE A 118 27.91 -26.08 12.53
CA ILE A 118 26.80 -26.89 13.07
C ILE A 118 26.07 -26.16 14.19
N ARG A 119 26.82 -25.41 15.03
CA ARG A 119 26.28 -24.63 16.13
C ARG A 119 25.42 -23.47 15.61
N ILE A 120 25.96 -22.70 14.66
CA ILE A 120 25.25 -21.61 13.98
C ILE A 120 23.96 -22.14 13.33
N ALA A 121 24.02 -23.28 12.64
CA ALA A 121 22.85 -23.89 12.04
C ALA A 121 21.75 -24.19 13.07
N SER A 122 22.10 -24.84 14.18
CA SER A 122 21.16 -25.14 15.26
C SER A 122 20.57 -23.88 15.89
N ASP A 123 21.37 -22.83 16.08
CA ASP A 123 20.92 -21.60 16.71
C ASP A 123 20.04 -20.74 15.80
N VAL A 124 20.30 -20.75 14.48
CA VAL A 124 19.41 -20.16 13.47
C VAL A 124 18.04 -20.83 13.52
N GLU A 125 17.96 -22.16 13.52
CA GLU A 125 16.69 -22.87 13.61
C GLU A 125 15.93 -22.57 14.91
N LYS A 126 16.64 -22.53 16.06
CA LYS A 126 16.03 -22.14 17.34
C LYS A 126 15.48 -20.72 17.29
N ALA A 127 16.25 -19.77 16.74
CA ALA A 127 15.86 -18.38 16.64
C ALA A 127 14.57 -18.22 15.82
N LEU A 128 14.56 -18.81 14.61
CA LEU A 128 13.42 -18.78 13.70
C LEU A 128 12.19 -19.43 14.34
N LYS A 129 12.35 -20.56 15.02
CA LYS A 129 11.24 -21.22 15.71
C LYS A 129 10.66 -20.37 16.84
N LEU A 130 11.51 -19.65 17.59
CA LEU A 130 11.08 -18.83 18.73
C LEU A 130 10.37 -17.54 18.31
N SER A 131 10.79 -16.93 17.21
CA SER A 131 10.30 -15.63 16.72
C SER A 131 9.22 -15.71 15.63
N PHE A 132 8.71 -16.91 15.34
CA PHE A 132 7.82 -17.17 14.21
C PHE A 132 8.45 -16.76 12.87
N GLY A 133 9.59 -17.36 12.55
CA GLY A 133 10.26 -17.26 11.26
C GLY A 133 11.15 -16.02 11.09
N GLU A 134 11.56 -15.34 12.16
CA GLU A 134 12.35 -14.10 12.08
C GLU A 134 13.73 -14.23 12.75
N LEU A 135 14.78 -13.70 12.14
CA LEU A 135 16.12 -13.70 12.72
C LEU A 135 16.76 -12.33 12.55
N GLU A 136 17.46 -11.87 13.58
CA GLU A 136 18.36 -10.73 13.49
C GLU A 136 19.79 -11.19 13.80
N VAL A 137 20.71 -10.86 12.90
CA VAL A 137 22.13 -11.13 13.03
C VAL A 137 22.84 -9.79 13.17
N GLU A 138 23.45 -9.57 14.33
CA GLU A 138 24.27 -8.39 14.59
C GLU A 138 25.75 -8.76 14.54
N ILE A 139 26.54 -8.01 13.76
CA ILE A 139 27.97 -8.22 13.57
C ILE A 139 28.71 -7.17 14.40
N ALA A 140 29.22 -7.59 15.55
CA ALA A 140 29.82 -6.68 16.54
C ALA A 140 31.11 -5.99 16.02
N ASN A 141 31.85 -6.64 15.13
CA ASN A 141 33.08 -6.11 14.52
C ASN A 141 32.90 -5.70 13.04
N ALA A 142 31.70 -5.30 12.64
CA ALA A 142 31.41 -4.91 11.25
C ALA A 142 32.36 -3.81 10.72
N ALA A 143 32.66 -2.80 11.55
CA ALA A 143 33.56 -1.70 11.18
C ALA A 143 35.00 -2.16 10.93
N GLU A 144 35.49 -3.15 11.70
CA GLU A 144 36.83 -3.73 11.51
C GLU A 144 36.92 -4.56 10.23
N LEU A 145 35.81 -5.16 9.81
CA LEU A 145 35.71 -6.01 8.61
C LEU A 145 35.31 -5.23 7.35
N GLY A 146 35.15 -3.90 7.44
CA GLY A 146 34.74 -3.07 6.31
C GLY A 146 33.32 -3.31 5.81
N LEU A 147 32.44 -3.87 6.65
CA LEU A 147 31.05 -4.14 6.29
C LEU A 147 30.20 -2.88 6.47
N ALA A 148 29.41 -2.53 5.45
CA ALA A 148 28.55 -1.34 5.46
C ALA A 148 27.36 -1.46 6.43
N GLN A 149 26.96 -2.68 6.79
CA GLN A 149 25.82 -2.96 7.67
C GLN A 149 26.27 -3.86 8.83
N SER A 150 25.97 -3.43 10.05
CA SER A 150 26.23 -4.19 11.29
C SER A 150 25.03 -5.02 11.74
N LEU A 151 23.84 -4.82 11.17
CA LEU A 151 22.63 -5.54 11.52
C LEU A 151 21.94 -6.05 10.25
N ILE A 152 21.75 -7.36 10.18
CA ILE A 152 21.10 -8.05 9.08
C ILE A 152 19.84 -8.72 9.62
N HIS A 153 18.75 -8.63 8.88
CA HIS A 153 17.47 -9.22 9.24
C HIS A 153 17.06 -10.26 8.20
N TYR A 154 16.72 -11.46 8.67
CA TYR A 154 16.22 -12.56 7.86
C TYR A 154 14.80 -12.94 8.28
N SER A 155 13.98 -13.36 7.31
CA SER A 155 12.64 -13.88 7.53
C SER A 155 12.36 -15.10 6.65
N GLU A 156 11.78 -16.14 7.25
CA GLU A 156 11.17 -17.29 6.56
C GLU A 156 9.81 -16.93 5.95
N HIS A 157 9.23 -15.82 6.41
CA HIS A 157 7.94 -15.36 5.96
C HIS A 157 8.09 -14.32 4.86
N MET A 158 7.24 -14.44 3.85
CA MET A 158 7.13 -13.40 2.82
C MET A 158 6.31 -12.25 3.41
N ALA A 159 6.84 -11.54 4.40
CA ALA A 159 6.12 -10.51 5.14
C ALA A 159 6.98 -9.27 5.36
N CYS A 160 6.35 -8.10 5.33
CA CYS A 160 7.00 -6.88 5.77
C CYS A 160 6.90 -6.79 7.28
N PHE A 161 8.05 -6.83 7.95
CA PHE A 161 8.11 -6.75 9.38
C PHE A 161 7.52 -5.43 9.93
N ASP A 162 7.87 -4.29 9.34
CA ASP A 162 7.50 -2.96 9.87
C ASP A 162 6.01 -2.66 9.68
N CYS A 163 5.49 -3.02 8.51
CA CYS A 163 4.10 -2.75 8.15
C CYS A 163 3.14 -3.86 8.56
N LYS A 164 3.66 -5.01 9.02
CA LYS A 164 2.89 -6.22 9.38
C LYS A 164 1.96 -6.69 8.25
N ILE A 165 2.50 -6.70 7.03
CA ILE A 165 1.79 -7.12 5.82
C ILE A 165 2.41 -8.41 5.33
N SER A 166 1.59 -9.44 5.14
CA SER A 166 2.01 -10.68 4.50
C SER A 166 1.79 -10.61 2.99
N PHE A 167 2.75 -11.14 2.25
CA PHE A 167 2.75 -11.24 0.80
C PHE A 167 2.56 -12.70 0.39
N LYS A 168 2.02 -12.88 -0.81
CA LYS A 168 1.90 -14.20 -1.43
C LYS A 168 3.10 -14.44 -2.35
N PRO A 169 3.47 -15.70 -2.60
CA PRO A 169 4.45 -16.03 -3.64
C PRO A 169 4.12 -15.34 -4.96
N LEU A 170 5.17 -14.86 -5.64
CA LEU A 170 5.02 -14.23 -6.93
C LEU A 170 4.63 -15.26 -7.99
N GLU A 171 3.47 -15.06 -8.58
CA GLU A 171 2.96 -15.85 -9.71
C GLU A 171 2.79 -14.92 -10.92
N PRO A 172 2.95 -15.40 -12.17
CA PRO A 172 2.73 -14.57 -13.36
C PRO A 172 1.34 -13.91 -13.39
N LEU A 173 0.33 -14.58 -12.83
CA LEU A 173 -1.04 -14.06 -12.71
C LEU A 173 -1.12 -12.82 -11.80
N ALA A 174 -0.22 -12.64 -10.84
CA ALA A 174 -0.17 -11.44 -10.00
C ALA A 174 0.20 -10.19 -10.81
N PHE A 175 0.82 -10.34 -11.98
CA PHE A 175 1.16 -9.24 -12.89
C PHE A 175 0.15 -9.11 -14.03
N SER A 176 -0.96 -9.84 -13.99
CA SER A 176 -2.03 -9.75 -14.99
C SER A 176 -3.13 -8.84 -14.51
N PHE A 177 -3.34 -7.70 -15.18
CA PHE A 177 -4.50 -6.84 -14.92
C PHE A 177 -5.82 -7.45 -15.42
N ASN A 178 -5.78 -8.54 -16.18
CA ASN A 178 -6.97 -9.31 -16.57
C ASN A 178 -7.33 -10.41 -15.54
N SER A 179 -6.51 -10.60 -14.50
CA SER A 179 -6.78 -11.58 -13.44
C SER A 179 -7.11 -10.85 -12.15
N PRO A 180 -8.12 -11.28 -11.37
CA PRO A 180 -8.42 -10.72 -10.05
C PRO A 180 -7.21 -10.73 -9.09
N LYS A 181 -6.28 -11.69 -9.29
CA LYS A 181 -5.03 -11.80 -8.52
C LYS A 181 -4.08 -10.62 -8.72
N GLY A 182 -4.08 -10.00 -9.91
CA GLY A 182 -3.16 -8.91 -10.25
C GLY A 182 -3.84 -7.58 -10.52
N ALA A 183 -5.12 -7.58 -10.88
CA ALA A 183 -5.91 -6.41 -11.17
C ALA A 183 -6.08 -5.50 -9.95
N CYS A 184 -5.91 -4.20 -10.17
CA CYS A 184 -6.24 -3.17 -9.19
C CYS A 184 -7.71 -3.33 -8.76
N GLU A 185 -7.94 -3.55 -7.46
CA GLU A 185 -9.29 -3.78 -6.89
C GLU A 185 -10.21 -2.58 -7.07
N SER A 186 -9.64 -1.39 -7.14
CA SER A 186 -10.39 -0.15 -7.27
C SER A 186 -10.98 0.09 -8.65
N CYS A 187 -10.36 -0.41 -9.70
CA CYS A 187 -10.80 -0.19 -11.08
C CYS A 187 -10.93 -1.50 -11.87
N ASP A 188 -10.93 -2.65 -11.20
CA ASP A 188 -11.00 -3.99 -11.80
C ASP A 188 -10.00 -4.20 -12.96
N GLY A 189 -8.81 -3.61 -12.83
CA GLY A 189 -7.78 -3.70 -13.84
C GLY A 189 -8.05 -2.92 -15.13
N LEU A 190 -8.98 -1.96 -15.13
CA LEU A 190 -9.20 -1.03 -16.25
C LEU A 190 -8.14 0.07 -16.28
N GLY A 191 -7.65 0.51 -15.12
CA GLY A 191 -6.72 1.64 -14.98
C GLY A 191 -7.42 3.01 -15.00
N ILE A 192 -8.68 3.04 -15.38
CA ILE A 192 -9.54 4.21 -15.35
C ILE A 192 -10.74 3.98 -14.44
N LYS A 193 -11.28 5.07 -13.90
CA LYS A 193 -12.58 5.12 -13.24
C LYS A 193 -13.44 6.11 -13.98
N PHE A 194 -14.67 5.72 -14.27
CA PHE A 194 -15.68 6.65 -14.75
C PHE A 194 -16.14 7.49 -13.56
N SER A 195 -16.04 8.81 -13.70
CA SER A 195 -16.54 9.74 -12.71
C SER A 195 -17.41 10.79 -13.39
N LEU A 196 -18.39 11.29 -12.66
CA LEU A 196 -19.23 12.39 -13.14
C LEU A 196 -18.34 13.59 -13.50
N ASP A 197 -18.49 14.06 -14.73
CA ASP A 197 -17.78 15.22 -15.23
C ASP A 197 -18.60 16.48 -14.95
N LEU A 198 -18.08 17.30 -14.02
CA LEU A 198 -18.72 18.56 -13.65
C LEU A 198 -18.86 19.50 -14.84
N GLY A 199 -17.94 19.50 -15.80
CA GLY A 199 -18.03 20.35 -17.00
C GLY A 199 -19.14 19.91 -17.96
N LYS A 200 -19.52 18.63 -17.93
CA LYS A 200 -20.65 18.12 -18.74
C LYS A 200 -21.99 18.35 -18.04
N ILE A 201 -22.01 18.23 -16.71
CA ILE A 201 -23.19 18.39 -15.85
C ILE A 201 -23.56 19.87 -15.63
N ILE A 202 -22.55 20.74 -15.53
CA ILE A 202 -22.71 22.14 -15.18
C ILE A 202 -22.43 23.00 -16.41
N ASN A 203 -23.37 23.86 -16.76
CA ASN A 203 -23.16 24.95 -17.69
C ASN A 203 -22.82 26.22 -16.92
N GLU A 204 -21.52 26.58 -16.90
CA GLU A 204 -21.02 27.72 -16.13
C GLU A 204 -21.59 29.08 -16.58
N ASN A 205 -21.99 29.17 -17.86
CA ASN A 205 -22.52 30.40 -18.46
C ASN A 205 -24.02 30.60 -18.16
N ALA A 206 -24.73 29.55 -17.77
CA ALA A 206 -26.13 29.62 -17.42
C ALA A 206 -26.30 29.98 -15.94
N SER A 207 -27.43 30.61 -15.61
CA SER A 207 -27.84 30.80 -14.21
C SER A 207 -28.50 29.54 -13.66
N ILE A 208 -28.64 29.43 -12.34
CA ILE A 208 -29.29 28.27 -11.71
C ILE A 208 -30.75 28.17 -12.19
N GLU A 209 -31.45 29.30 -12.29
CA GLU A 209 -32.80 29.39 -12.87
C GLU A 209 -32.79 29.03 -14.38
N GLY A 210 -31.74 29.41 -15.10
CA GLY A 210 -31.52 29.08 -16.50
C GLY A 210 -31.07 27.64 -16.76
N GLY A 211 -31.05 26.76 -15.76
CA GLY A 211 -30.65 25.36 -15.91
C GLY A 211 -29.14 25.12 -15.93
N ALA A 212 -28.38 25.87 -15.13
CA ALA A 212 -26.94 25.64 -14.96
C ALA A 212 -26.58 24.20 -14.59
N ILE A 213 -27.45 23.48 -13.87
CA ILE A 213 -27.23 22.07 -13.50
C ILE A 213 -28.15 21.19 -14.34
N LYS A 214 -27.64 20.72 -15.49
CA LYS A 214 -28.41 20.00 -16.51
C LYS A 214 -29.17 18.79 -15.94
N VAL A 215 -28.56 18.07 -15.00
CA VAL A 215 -29.13 16.84 -14.46
C VAL A 215 -30.32 17.11 -13.52
N MET A 216 -30.45 18.34 -12.99
CA MET A 216 -31.57 18.74 -12.12
C MET A 216 -32.57 19.68 -12.82
N SER A 217 -32.32 20.05 -14.08
CA SER A 217 -33.17 20.95 -14.87
C SER A 217 -33.53 20.31 -16.21
N GLY A 218 -34.83 20.20 -16.52
CA GLY A 218 -35.27 19.64 -17.81
C GLY A 218 -36.64 18.99 -17.77
N PHE A 219 -37.00 18.29 -18.85
CA PHE A 219 -38.27 17.59 -18.99
C PHE A 219 -38.42 16.51 -17.90
N ASN A 220 -39.56 16.49 -17.20
CA ASN A 220 -39.86 15.58 -16.08
C ASN A 220 -38.97 15.71 -14.81
N LYS A 221 -38.09 16.73 -14.73
CA LYS A 221 -37.18 16.98 -13.58
C LYS A 221 -37.61 18.19 -12.73
N SER A 222 -38.87 18.62 -12.85
CA SER A 222 -39.42 19.83 -12.22
C SER A 222 -39.38 19.83 -10.69
N TYR A 223 -39.46 18.65 -10.07
CA TYR A 223 -39.29 18.49 -8.62
C TYR A 223 -37.88 18.90 -8.17
N TYR A 224 -36.85 18.33 -8.80
CA TYR A 224 -35.45 18.60 -8.46
C TYR A 224 -35.06 20.04 -8.75
N TYR A 225 -35.59 20.61 -9.83
CA TYR A 225 -35.42 22.02 -10.16
C TYR A 225 -35.98 22.94 -9.05
N LYS A 226 -37.22 22.70 -8.60
CA LYS A 226 -37.84 23.49 -7.51
C LYS A 226 -37.13 23.28 -6.18
N PHE A 227 -36.63 22.07 -5.93
CA PHE A 227 -35.87 21.76 -4.73
C PHE A 227 -34.52 22.50 -4.70
N LEU A 228 -33.80 22.52 -5.83
CA LEU A 228 -32.55 23.28 -5.98
C LEU A 228 -32.76 24.78 -5.79
N LEU A 229 -33.84 25.35 -6.35
CA LEU A 229 -34.16 26.76 -6.15
C LEU A 229 -34.47 27.09 -4.68
N GLY A 230 -35.29 26.27 -4.03
CA GLY A 230 -35.58 26.43 -2.60
C GLY A 230 -34.32 26.33 -1.73
N PHE A 231 -33.38 25.45 -2.10
CA PHE A 231 -32.07 25.36 -1.45
C PHE A 231 -31.24 26.63 -1.63
N CYS A 232 -31.22 27.19 -2.84
CA CYS A 232 -30.48 28.41 -3.13
C CYS A 232 -31.07 29.61 -2.36
N GLU A 233 -32.40 29.75 -2.34
CA GLU A 233 -33.09 30.81 -1.59
C GLU A 233 -32.80 30.72 -0.08
N ALA A 234 -32.88 29.51 0.50
CA ALA A 234 -32.61 29.30 1.93
C ALA A 234 -31.16 29.62 2.34
N ASN A 235 -30.22 29.57 1.41
CA ASN A 235 -28.81 29.86 1.63
C ASN A 235 -28.36 31.21 1.05
N GLY A 236 -29.29 32.05 0.59
CA GLY A 236 -28.99 33.38 0.04
C GLY A 236 -28.18 33.35 -1.27
N ILE A 237 -28.24 32.25 -2.02
CA ILE A 237 -27.56 32.09 -3.29
C ILE A 237 -28.40 32.75 -4.40
N ASN A 238 -27.80 33.68 -5.14
CA ASN A 238 -28.47 34.35 -6.23
C ASN A 238 -28.60 33.40 -7.44
N VAL A 239 -29.83 32.97 -7.73
CA VAL A 239 -30.14 32.02 -8.81
C VAL A 239 -30.16 32.63 -10.21
N LYS A 240 -30.11 33.96 -10.33
CA LYS A 240 -30.22 34.70 -11.59
C LYS A 240 -28.87 35.02 -12.24
N ILE A 241 -27.79 35.01 -11.47
CA ILE A 241 -26.44 35.21 -12.00
C ILE A 241 -25.89 33.92 -12.61
N PRO A 242 -24.99 34.01 -13.60
CA PRO A 242 -24.29 32.84 -14.14
C PRO A 242 -23.57 32.04 -13.04
N TYR A 243 -23.56 30.71 -13.16
CA TYR A 243 -22.91 29.83 -12.19
C TYR A 243 -21.42 30.14 -12.00
N ALA A 244 -20.72 30.55 -13.07
CA ALA A 244 -19.32 30.98 -13.02
C ALA A 244 -19.07 32.10 -11.98
N ASN A 245 -20.05 33.00 -11.81
CA ASN A 245 -19.95 34.20 -10.97
C ASN A 245 -20.32 33.96 -9.50
N LEU A 246 -20.71 32.74 -9.14
CA LEU A 246 -20.94 32.36 -7.75
C LEU A 246 -19.62 32.24 -6.99
N SER A 247 -19.64 32.46 -5.69
CA SER A 247 -18.46 32.23 -4.86
C SER A 247 -18.13 30.72 -4.79
N GLU A 248 -16.86 30.37 -4.58
CA GLU A 248 -16.44 28.97 -4.44
C GLU A 248 -17.14 28.24 -3.29
N GLU A 249 -17.48 28.97 -2.21
CA GLU A 249 -18.27 28.44 -1.11
C GLU A 249 -19.70 28.09 -1.57
N GLN A 250 -20.35 28.99 -2.32
CA GLN A 250 -21.69 28.76 -2.87
C GLN A 250 -21.70 27.58 -3.86
N LYS A 251 -20.69 27.49 -4.74
CA LYS A 251 -20.53 26.36 -5.67
C LYS A 251 -20.40 25.03 -4.91
N LYS A 252 -19.54 24.97 -3.89
CA LYS A 252 -19.39 23.77 -3.04
C LYS A 252 -20.68 23.41 -2.31
N LEU A 253 -21.41 24.41 -1.79
CA LEU A 253 -22.70 24.20 -1.12
C LEU A 253 -23.72 23.54 -2.06
N ILE A 254 -23.76 23.96 -3.32
CA ILE A 254 -24.65 23.39 -4.33
C ILE A 254 -24.23 21.97 -4.71
N LEU A 255 -22.92 21.71 -4.85
CA LEU A 255 -22.41 20.43 -5.31
C LEU A 255 -22.50 19.32 -4.26
N TYR A 256 -22.11 19.63 -3.02
CA TYR A 256 -22.00 18.68 -1.91
C TYR A 256 -23.12 18.79 -0.88
N GLY A 257 -23.96 19.82 -1.01
CA GLY A 257 -25.12 20.02 -0.16
C GLY A 257 -24.79 20.56 1.22
N SER A 258 -25.79 20.48 2.11
CA SER A 258 -25.65 20.94 3.49
C SER A 258 -26.31 19.96 4.47
N VAL A 259 -25.92 20.04 5.75
CA VAL A 259 -26.53 19.22 6.81
C VAL A 259 -27.92 19.74 7.21
N LYS A 260 -28.22 21.01 6.92
CA LYS A 260 -29.46 21.67 7.31
C LYS A 260 -30.62 21.21 6.43
N GLU A 261 -31.76 20.99 7.07
CA GLU A 261 -33.02 20.80 6.37
C GLU A 261 -33.51 22.12 5.81
N ILE A 262 -34.06 22.06 4.59
CA ILE A 262 -34.61 23.20 3.90
C ILE A 262 -36.10 23.00 3.66
N ASP A 263 -36.82 24.10 3.86
CA ASP A 263 -38.22 24.21 3.53
C ASP A 263 -38.36 24.63 2.07
N PHE A 264 -39.13 23.87 1.29
CA PHE A 264 -39.49 24.29 -0.06
C PHE A 264 -40.93 23.89 -0.39
N TYR A 265 -41.53 24.62 -1.34
CA TYR A 265 -42.88 24.34 -1.80
C TYR A 265 -42.86 23.47 -3.06
N TRP A 266 -43.48 22.29 -2.97
CA TRP A 266 -43.75 21.46 -4.13
C TRP A 266 -45.25 21.48 -4.44
N LYS A 267 -45.61 22.07 -5.57
CA LYS A 267 -47.01 22.36 -5.95
C LYS A 267 -47.71 23.17 -4.85
N LYS A 268 -48.55 22.54 -4.02
CA LYS A 268 -49.29 23.18 -2.92
C LYS A 268 -48.85 22.71 -1.53
N HIS A 269 -47.87 21.81 -1.43
CA HIS A 269 -47.41 21.24 -0.17
C HIS A 269 -46.04 21.80 0.21
N LYS A 270 -45.90 22.20 1.48
CA LYS A 270 -44.62 22.53 2.08
C LYS A 270 -43.90 21.23 2.45
N LEU A 271 -42.68 21.06 1.98
CA LEU A 271 -41.83 19.90 2.27
C LEU A 271 -40.57 20.35 3.00
N VAL A 272 -40.14 19.56 3.98
CA VAL A 272 -38.90 19.74 4.72
C VAL A 272 -37.98 18.59 4.33
N ARG A 273 -36.83 18.90 3.70
CA ARG A 273 -35.86 17.89 3.28
C ARG A 273 -34.44 18.40 3.42
N LYS A 274 -33.52 17.46 3.64
CA LYS A 274 -32.09 17.71 3.55
C LYS A 274 -31.64 17.66 2.09
N PHE A 275 -30.88 18.67 1.66
CA PHE A 275 -30.25 18.70 0.34
C PHE A 275 -28.85 18.11 0.42
N GLU A 276 -28.66 16.92 -0.16
CA GLU A 276 -27.42 16.14 -0.06
C GLU A 276 -26.37 16.49 -1.14
N GLY A 277 -26.68 17.43 -2.03
CA GLY A 277 -25.77 17.90 -3.07
C GLY A 277 -26.17 17.46 -4.48
N ALA A 278 -25.94 18.35 -5.45
CA ALA A 278 -26.27 18.10 -6.84
C ALA A 278 -25.53 16.89 -7.43
N ILE A 279 -24.31 16.57 -6.95
CA ILE A 279 -23.54 15.41 -7.44
C ILE A 279 -24.22 14.10 -7.05
N LYS A 280 -24.71 14.00 -5.81
CA LYS A 280 -25.39 12.79 -5.33
C LYS A 280 -26.69 12.55 -6.10
N TYR A 281 -27.51 13.59 -6.24
CA TYR A 281 -28.73 13.50 -7.04
C TYR A 281 -28.44 13.22 -8.52
N ALA A 282 -27.37 13.78 -9.08
CA ALA A 282 -26.98 13.48 -10.44
C ALA A 282 -26.63 12.00 -10.60
N TYR A 283 -25.87 11.43 -9.67
CA TYR A 283 -25.54 10.01 -9.69
C TYR A 283 -26.80 9.13 -9.57
N ASP A 284 -27.68 9.42 -8.61
CA ASP A 284 -28.90 8.62 -8.37
C ASP A 284 -29.90 8.69 -9.54
N LEU A 285 -30.01 9.85 -10.19
CA LEU A 285 -30.89 10.04 -11.34
C LEU A 285 -30.33 9.37 -12.60
N LEU A 286 -29.04 9.55 -12.86
CA LEU A 286 -28.41 9.02 -14.07
C LEU A 286 -28.15 7.52 -14.00
N LYS A 287 -28.06 6.92 -12.79
CA LYS A 287 -27.83 5.48 -12.62
C LYS A 287 -28.82 4.58 -13.39
N ASN A 288 -30.03 5.07 -13.66
CA ASN A 288 -31.08 4.34 -14.36
C ASN A 288 -31.38 4.89 -15.77
N GLU A 289 -30.67 5.95 -16.22
CA GLU A 289 -30.81 6.52 -17.56
C GLU A 289 -29.75 5.91 -18.50
N SER A 290 -30.11 5.67 -19.77
CA SER A 290 -29.19 5.16 -20.81
C SER A 290 -28.04 6.12 -21.13
N ASP A 291 -28.19 7.39 -20.75
CA ASP A 291 -27.33 8.49 -21.19
C ASP A 291 -26.28 8.84 -20.11
N LEU A 292 -26.12 8.00 -19.08
CA LEU A 292 -25.13 8.20 -18.01
C LEU A 292 -23.72 8.44 -18.58
N ASP A 293 -23.35 7.72 -19.63
CA ASP A 293 -22.04 7.81 -20.29
C ASP A 293 -21.78 9.21 -20.87
N GLU A 294 -22.83 9.96 -21.26
CA GLU A 294 -22.69 11.33 -21.76
C GLU A 294 -22.21 12.30 -20.68
N TYR A 295 -22.53 12.04 -19.41
CA TYR A 295 -22.17 12.89 -18.27
C TYR A 295 -20.95 12.39 -17.49
N MET A 296 -20.40 11.25 -17.89
CA MET A 296 -19.18 10.70 -17.29
C MET A 296 -17.97 11.06 -18.13
N SER A 297 -16.82 11.14 -17.46
CA SER A 297 -15.52 11.20 -18.10
C SER A 297 -14.60 10.19 -17.46
N GLU A 298 -13.75 9.60 -18.30
CA GLU A 298 -12.69 8.70 -17.86
C GLU A 298 -11.66 9.50 -17.07
N LYS A 299 -11.40 9.08 -15.84
CA LYS A 299 -10.28 9.58 -15.05
C LYS A 299 -9.33 8.45 -14.75
N ILE A 300 -8.04 8.78 -14.71
CA ILE A 300 -7.01 7.84 -14.29
C ILE A 300 -7.34 7.38 -12.86
N CYS A 301 -7.31 6.06 -12.65
CA CYS A 301 -7.55 5.49 -11.34
C CYS A 301 -6.46 5.98 -10.37
N PRO A 302 -6.79 6.65 -9.26
CA PRO A 302 -5.80 7.20 -8.33
C PRO A 302 -5.00 6.09 -7.62
N ASP A 303 -5.61 4.93 -7.40
CA ASP A 303 -5.01 3.86 -6.58
C ASP A 303 -3.92 3.08 -7.31
N CYS A 304 -4.05 2.92 -8.63
CA CYS A 304 -3.00 2.30 -9.47
C CYS A 304 -2.31 3.30 -10.40
N SER A 305 -2.67 4.59 -10.34
CA SER A 305 -2.15 5.64 -11.23
C SER A 305 -2.23 5.26 -12.71
N GLY A 306 -3.28 4.52 -13.12
CA GLY A 306 -3.45 4.05 -14.50
C GLY A 306 -2.72 2.76 -14.86
N LEU A 307 -1.90 2.20 -13.97
CA LEU A 307 -1.09 1.01 -14.21
C LEU A 307 -1.87 -0.31 -14.10
N ARG A 308 -3.15 -0.25 -13.73
CA ARG A 308 -4.12 -1.37 -13.74
C ARG A 308 -3.81 -2.52 -12.78
N LEU A 309 -2.70 -2.47 -12.05
CA LEU A 309 -2.25 -3.54 -11.16
C LEU A 309 -2.44 -3.20 -9.68
N ARG A 310 -2.44 -4.23 -8.85
CA ARG A 310 -2.40 -4.12 -7.40
C ARG A 310 -1.07 -3.49 -6.92
N PRO A 311 -1.08 -2.76 -5.79
CA PRO A 311 0.12 -2.13 -5.26
C PRO A 311 1.21 -3.14 -4.89
N GLU A 312 0.86 -4.36 -4.47
CA GLU A 312 1.84 -5.42 -4.20
C GLU A 312 2.63 -5.82 -5.46
N SER A 313 1.94 -5.95 -6.60
CA SER A 313 2.55 -6.30 -7.88
C SER A 313 3.40 -5.16 -8.43
N LEU A 314 2.96 -3.92 -8.26
CA LEU A 314 3.71 -2.72 -8.66
C LEU A 314 4.98 -2.50 -7.83
N ALA A 315 5.02 -3.02 -6.60
CA ALA A 315 6.19 -2.95 -5.73
C ALA A 315 7.28 -3.98 -6.07
N VAL A 316 7.05 -4.90 -7.01
CA VAL A 316 8.07 -5.86 -7.44
C VAL A 316 8.98 -5.18 -8.45
N LYS A 317 10.30 -5.32 -8.25
CA LYS A 317 11.31 -4.71 -9.10
C LYS A 317 12.22 -5.74 -9.75
N VAL A 318 12.59 -5.47 -11.00
CA VAL A 318 13.67 -6.15 -11.73
C VAL A 318 14.68 -5.08 -12.11
N ALA A 319 15.94 -5.22 -11.69
CA ALA A 319 16.99 -4.22 -11.89
C ALA A 319 16.51 -2.78 -11.53
N ASP A 320 15.98 -2.65 -10.32
CA ASP A 320 15.44 -1.40 -9.73
C ASP A 320 14.23 -0.76 -10.42
N LYS A 321 13.68 -1.37 -11.47
CA LYS A 321 12.47 -0.90 -12.15
C LYS A 321 11.26 -1.78 -11.83
N GLY A 322 10.12 -1.15 -11.57
CA GLY A 322 8.84 -1.84 -11.44
C GLY A 322 8.23 -2.13 -12.81
N ILE A 323 7.30 -3.10 -12.88
CA ILE A 323 6.67 -3.47 -14.15
C ILE A 323 5.93 -2.27 -14.76
N GLY A 324 5.31 -1.43 -13.92
CA GLY A 324 4.66 -0.19 -14.34
C GLY A 324 5.60 0.83 -14.97
N ASP A 325 6.84 0.90 -14.49
CA ASP A 325 7.86 1.79 -15.06
C ASP A 325 8.22 1.32 -16.47
N VAL A 326 8.46 0.02 -16.65
CA VAL A 326 8.84 -0.57 -17.94
C VAL A 326 7.74 -0.41 -19.00
N ILE A 327 6.46 -0.56 -18.61
CA ILE A 327 5.35 -0.41 -19.56
C ILE A 327 5.19 1.05 -20.03
N ASN A 328 5.60 2.01 -19.20
CA ASN A 328 5.52 3.44 -19.52
C ASN A 328 6.77 3.98 -20.24
N MET A 329 7.83 3.19 -20.39
CA MET A 329 9.02 3.56 -21.15
C MET A 329 8.75 3.53 -22.66
N SER A 330 9.52 4.32 -23.42
CA SER A 330 9.53 4.17 -24.87
C SER A 330 10.16 2.83 -25.26
N ILE A 331 9.87 2.33 -26.47
CA ILE A 331 10.46 1.08 -26.96
C ILE A 331 11.99 1.19 -27.02
N ALA A 332 12.53 2.36 -27.42
CA ALA A 332 13.96 2.60 -27.46
C ALA A 332 14.61 2.49 -26.08
N ASP A 333 14.00 3.13 -25.06
CA ASP A 333 14.50 3.08 -23.68
C ASP A 333 14.41 1.66 -23.11
N CYS A 334 13.35 0.90 -23.43
CA CYS A 334 13.23 -0.50 -23.04
C CYS A 334 14.38 -1.35 -23.62
N VAL A 335 14.71 -1.17 -24.91
CA VAL A 335 15.82 -1.90 -25.54
C VAL A 335 17.14 -1.54 -24.87
N GLU A 336 17.41 -0.26 -24.63
CA GLU A 336 18.62 0.18 -23.91
C GLU A 336 18.66 -0.37 -22.48
N PHE A 337 17.51 -0.38 -21.79
CA PHE A 337 17.39 -0.91 -20.43
C PHE A 337 17.80 -2.39 -20.38
N PHE A 338 17.22 -3.22 -21.25
CA PHE A 338 17.45 -4.67 -21.28
C PHE A 338 18.77 -5.09 -21.93
N SER A 339 19.39 -4.25 -22.76
CA SER A 339 20.68 -4.56 -23.41
C SER A 339 21.90 -4.36 -22.50
N ASP A 340 21.76 -3.63 -21.39
CA ASP A 340 22.84 -3.40 -20.44
C ASP A 340 22.95 -4.59 -19.46
N GLU A 341 23.81 -5.55 -19.80
CA GLU A 341 24.05 -6.76 -19.00
C GLU A 341 24.47 -6.46 -17.54
N LYS A 342 25.11 -5.31 -17.29
CA LYS A 342 25.53 -4.92 -15.93
C LYS A 342 24.35 -4.72 -14.99
N ARG A 343 23.17 -4.40 -15.52
CA ARG A 343 21.94 -4.23 -14.72
C ARG A 343 21.37 -5.57 -14.24
N PHE A 344 21.74 -6.66 -14.90
CA PHE A 344 21.24 -8.01 -14.63
C PHE A 344 22.31 -8.97 -14.12
N SER A 345 23.53 -8.50 -13.82
CA SER A 345 24.63 -9.33 -13.29
C SER A 345 24.25 -10.10 -12.02
N ASN A 346 23.37 -9.53 -11.21
CA ASN A 346 22.89 -10.13 -9.97
C ASN A 346 21.85 -11.26 -10.20
N LEU A 347 21.40 -11.46 -11.45
CA LEU A 347 20.46 -12.50 -11.84
C LEU A 347 21.12 -13.70 -12.53
N SER A 348 22.34 -13.54 -13.05
CA SER A 348 23.11 -14.64 -13.68
C SER A 348 23.76 -15.60 -12.68
N GLU A 349 23.79 -15.25 -11.40
CA GLU A 349 24.41 -16.05 -10.31
C GLU A 349 23.40 -16.84 -9.45
N LYS A 350 22.10 -16.71 -9.71
CA LYS A 350 21.02 -17.47 -9.06
C LYS A 350 20.45 -18.52 -9.99
#